data_AF-A0A2P2NM87-F1
#
_entry.id   AF-A0A2P2NM87-F1
#
_cell.length_a   1.000
_cell.length_b   1.000
_cell.length_c   1.000
_cell.angle_alpha   90.00
_cell.angle_beta   90.00
_cell.angle_gamma   90.00
#
_symmetry.space_group_name_H-M   'P 1'
#
loop_
_entity.id
_entity.type
_entity.pdbx_description
1 polymer ?
#
loop_
_entity_poly.entity_id
_entity_poly.type
_entity_poly.pdbx_seq_one_letter_code
_entity_poly.pdbx_strand_id
1 'polypeptide(L)' 'MNPVAWTLYGLITSQFGDVQVRLDTGETVEEFLRSYFGYRHEFLGVVAAIIVALPALFAFIFTMAIRFFHYEKR' A
#
# COMPACT_ATOMS: atom_id res chain seq x y z
N MET A 1 -12.71 2.59 9.75
CA MET A 1 -11.77 1.45 9.68
C MET A 1 -12.41 0.26 10.39
N ASN A 2 -13.07 -0.64 9.64
CA ASN A 2 -13.68 -1.83 10.22
C ASN A 2 -12.72 -3.02 10.01
N PRO A 3 -12.20 -3.65 11.08
CA PRO A 3 -11.25 -4.76 10.97
C PRO A 3 -11.84 -5.94 10.19
N VAL A 4 -13.15 -6.18 10.27
CA VAL A 4 -13.82 -7.25 9.50
C VAL A 4 -13.73 -7.00 8.00
N ALA A 5 -13.85 -5.74 7.56
CA ALA A 5 -13.76 -5.39 6.15
C ALA A 5 -12.35 -5.63 5.58
N TRP A 6 -11.31 -5.36 6.37
CA TRP A 6 -9.92 -5.61 5.98
C TRP A 6 -9.60 -7.10 5.88
N THR A 7 -10.07 -7.90 6.84
CA THR A 7 -9.86 -9.35 6.81
C THR A 7 -10.60 -9.99 5.64
N LEU A 8 -11.85 -9.56 5.38
CA LEU A 8 -12.64 -10.07 4.25
C LEU A 8 -12.01 -9.69 2.90
N TYR A 9 -11.51 -8.46 2.79
CA TYR A 9 -10.75 -8.00 1.62
C TYR A 9 -9.48 -8.85 1.40
N GLY A 10 -8.70 -9.11 2.45
CA GLY A 10 -7.50 -9.96 2.36
C GLY A 10 -7.80 -11.41 1.98
N LEU A 11 -8.91 -11.98 2.49
CA LEU A 11 -9.36 -13.33 2.13
C LEU A 11 -9.79 -13.41 0.66
N ILE A 12 -10.61 -12.45 0.20
CA ILE A 12 -11.09 -12.42 -1.19
C ILE A 12 -9.91 -12.20 -2.15
N THR A 13 -9.03 -11.25 -1.83
CA THR A 13 -7.90 -10.90 -2.70
C THR A 13 -6.84 -12.01 -2.72
N SER A 14 -6.63 -12.76 -1.63
CA SER A 14 -5.69 -13.89 -1.63
C SER A 14 -6.22 -15.12 -2.36
N GLN A 15 -7.54 -15.34 -2.34
CA GLN A 15 -8.14 -16.51 -3.00
C GLN A 15 -8.43 -16.28 -4.47
N PHE A 16 -8.81 -15.06 -4.85
CA PHE A 16 -9.23 -14.73 -6.21
C PHE A 16 -8.32 -13.72 -6.90
N GLY A 17 -7.25 -13.26 -6.24
CA GLY A 17 -6.33 -12.25 -6.80
C GLY A 17 -5.54 -12.71 -8.02
N ASP A 18 -5.45 -14.03 -8.25
CA ASP A 18 -4.80 -14.63 -9.42
C ASP A 18 -5.79 -15.41 -10.32
N VAL A 19 -7.10 -15.31 -10.03
CA VAL A 19 -8.13 -15.97 -10.82
C VAL A 19 -8.46 -15.10 -12.02
N GLN A 20 -7.87 -15.42 -13.18
CA GLN A 20 -8.16 -14.80 -14.49
C GLN A 20 -9.52 -15.23 -15.06
N VAL A 21 -10.58 -15.18 -14.25
CA VAL A 21 -11.93 -15.32 -14.78
C VAL A 21 -12.27 -14.04 -15.50
N ARG A 22 -12.47 -14.14 -16.83
CA ARG A 22 -13.03 -13.06 -17.64
C ARG A 22 -14.41 -12.71 -17.09
N LEU A 23 -14.64 -11.43 -16.82
CA LEU A 23 -15.97 -10.93 -16.49
C LEU A 23 -16.89 -11.16 -17.70
N ASP A 24 -18.17 -11.49 -17.46
CA ASP A 24 -19.18 -11.65 -18.53
C ASP A 24 -19.36 -10.39 -19.39
N THR A 25 -18.78 -9.25 -18.96
CA THR A 25 -18.72 -7.98 -19.70
C THR A 25 -17.65 -7.95 -20.80
N GLY A 26 -16.77 -8.96 -20.90
CA GLY A 26 -15.73 -9.06 -21.93
C GLY A 26 -14.45 -8.26 -21.65
N GLU A 27 -14.42 -7.51 -20.55
CA GLU A 27 -13.26 -6.72 -20.10
C GLU A 27 -12.34 -7.58 -19.21
N THR A 28 -11.05 -7.29 -19.25
CA THR A 28 -10.13 -7.92 -18.30
C THR A 28 -10.37 -7.40 -16.88
N VAL A 29 -10.06 -8.21 -15.87
CA VAL A 29 -10.10 -7.76 -14.46
C VAL A 29 -9.23 -6.53 -14.25
N GLU A 30 -8.11 -6.43 -14.97
CA GLU A 30 -7.25 -5.24 -15.00
C GLU A 30 -7.99 -3.99 -15.47
N GLU A 31 -8.72 -4.06 -16.59
CA GLU A 31 -9.53 -2.94 -17.11
C GLU A 31 -10.64 -2.54 -16.15
N PHE A 32 -11.34 -3.51 -15.56
CA PHE A 32 -12.38 -3.24 -14.56
C PHE A 32 -11.79 -2.54 -13.33
N LEU A 33 -10.66 -3.01 -12.80
CA LEU A 33 -10.01 -2.37 -11.65
C LEU A 33 -9.51 -0.96 -12.01
N ARG A 34 -9.03 -0.75 -13.22
CA ARG A 34 -8.58 0.55 -13.74
C ARG A 34 -9.72 1.55 -13.85
N SER A 35 -10.87 1.11 -14.36
CA SER A 35 -12.12 1.86 -14.52
C SER A 35 -12.80 2.16 -13.17
N TYR A 36 -12.96 1.15 -12.33
CA TYR A 36 -13.76 1.20 -11.10
C TYR A 36 -13.00 1.81 -9.91
N PHE A 37 -11.71 1.48 -9.74
CA PHE A 37 -10.88 2.04 -8.67
C PHE A 37 -10.05 3.26 -9.11
N GLY A 38 -10.14 3.66 -10.39
CA GLY A 38 -9.41 4.82 -10.91
C GLY A 38 -7.89 4.63 -10.93
N TYR A 39 -7.43 3.41 -11.17
CA TYR A 39 -6.01 3.03 -11.12
C TYR A 39 -5.22 3.72 -12.26
N ARG A 40 -4.69 4.91 -12.01
CA ARG A 40 -3.84 5.61 -12.97
C ARG A 40 -2.38 5.28 -12.68
N HIS A 41 -1.64 4.88 -13.72
CA HIS A 41 -0.21 4.50 -13.63
C HIS A 41 0.65 5.61 -12.99
N GLU A 42 0.25 6.87 -13.13
CA GLU A 42 0.84 8.04 -12.45
C GLU A 42 0.74 7.99 -10.91
N PHE A 43 -0.28 7.33 -10.35
CA PHE A 43 -0.47 7.23 -8.89
C PHE A 43 0.43 6.16 -8.27
N LEU A 44 0.82 5.13 -9.04
CA LEU A 44 1.75 4.09 -8.58
C LEU A 44 3.11 4.66 -8.17
N GLY A 45 3.63 5.62 -8.93
CA GLY A 45 4.89 6.30 -8.59
C GLY A 45 4.78 7.09 -7.27
N VAL A 46 3.65 7.77 -7.05
CA VAL A 46 3.38 8.52 -5.82
C VAL A 46 3.26 7.57 -4.62
N VAL A 47 2.51 6.47 -4.77
CA VAL A 47 2.37 5.45 -3.72
C VAL A 47 3.71 4.82 -3.37
N ALA A 48 4.51 4.45 -4.38
CA ALA A 48 5.86 3.92 -4.17
C ALA A 48 6.76 4.93 -3.43
N ALA A 49 6.72 6.21 -3.81
CA ALA A 49 7.48 7.25 -3.13
C ALA A 49 7.07 7.40 -1.66
N ILE A 50 5.76 7.36 -1.35
CA ILE A 50 5.25 7.44 0.04
C ILE A 50 5.70 6.23 0.86
N ILE A 51 5.63 5.02 0.27
CA ILE A 51 6.05 3.77 0.93
C ILE A 51 7.54 3.79 1.26
N VAL A 52 8.39 4.43 0.46
CA VAL A 52 9.82 4.57 0.74
C VAL A 52 10.12 5.74 1.70
N ALA A 53 9.44 6.88 1.51
CA ALA A 53 9.69 8.09 2.28
C ALA A 53 9.31 7.95 3.76
N LEU A 54 8.21 7.25 4.05
CA LEU A 54 7.71 7.13 5.42
C LEU A 54 8.67 6.35 6.34
N PRO A 55 9.14 5.12 6.00
CA PRO A 55 10.15 4.43 6.79
C PRO A 55 11.47 5.21 6.89
N ALA A 56 11.91 5.87 5.81
CA ALA A 56 13.12 6.66 5.81
C ALA A 56 13.04 7.84 6.81
N LEU A 57 11.90 8.54 6.83
CA LEU A 57 11.63 9.61 7.80
C LEU A 57 11.65 9.07 9.24
N PHE A 58 10.99 7.94 9.50
CA PHE A 58 11.01 7.32 10.83
C PHE A 58 12.42 6.94 11.26
N ALA A 59 13.21 6.31 10.38
CA ALA A 59 14.60 5.95 10.66
C ALA A 59 15.46 7.19 10.94
N PHE A 60 15.26 8.28 10.19
CA PHE A 60 15.94 9.55 10.41
C PHE A 60 15.63 10.15 11.79
N ILE A 61 14.34 10.27 12.14
CA ILE A 61 13.90 10.78 13.45
C ILE A 61 14.45 9.90 14.57
N PHE A 62 14.36 8.58 14.43
CA PHE A 62 14.86 7.63 15.42
C PHE A 62 16.37 7.76 15.65
N THR A 63 17.14 7.92 14.58
CA THR A 63 18.60 8.14 14.66
C THR A 63 18.93 9.46 15.35
N MET A 64 18.18 10.52 15.08
CA MET A 64 18.34 11.81 15.74
C MET A 64 17.99 11.75 17.23
N ALA A 65 16.89 11.07 17.58
CA ALA A 65 16.51 10.85 18.97
C ALA A 65 17.61 10.11 19.75
N ILE A 66 18.14 9.01 19.21
CA ILE A 66 19.26 8.27 19.83
C ILE A 66 20.48 9.17 20.04
N ARG A 67 20.84 9.98 19.03
CA ARG A 67 21.96 10.92 19.15
C ARG A 67 21.72 11.96 20.25
N PHE A 68 20.53 12.54 20.30
CA PHE A 68 20.16 13.53 21.32
C PHE A 68 20.26 12.93 22.74
N PHE A 69 19.69 11.75 22.98
CA PHE A 69 19.76 11.08 24.28
C PHE A 69 21.17 10.64 24.68
N HIS A 70 22.07 10.38 23.72
CA HIS A 70 23.49 10.14 24.03
C HIS A 70 24.24 11.41 24.48
N TYR A 71 23.83 12.59 24.02
CA TYR A 71 24.41 13.87 24.47
C TYR A 71 23.93 14.25 25.87
N GLU A 72 22.70 13.92 26.24
CA GLU A 72 22.13 14.21 27.57
C GLU A 72 22.72 13.31 28.66
N LYS A 73 23.31 12.16 28.29
CA LYS A 73 23.97 11.23 29.21
C LYS A 73 25.47 11.50 29.44
N ARG A 74 26.00 12.62 28.91
CA ARG A 74 27.41 13.00 29.03
C ARG A 74 27.62 14.24 29.89
#